data_AF-A0A0M2LXE9-F1
#
_entry.id   AF-A0A0M2LXE9-F1
#
_cell.length_a   1.000
_cell.length_b   1.000
_cell.length_c   1.000
_cell.angle_alpha   90.00
_cell.angle_beta   90.00
_cell.angle_gamma   90.00
#
_symmetry.space_group_name_H-M   'P 1'
#
loop_
_entity.id
_entity.type
_entity.pdbx_description
1 polymer ?
#
loop_
_entity_poly.entity_id
_entity_poly.type
_entity_poly.pdbx_seq_one_letter_code
_entity_poly.pdbx_strand_id
1 'polypeptide(L)'
;MIEAAVARRPTVLASAVRAAAVAVSGALAMLWAIEGVVKVRAGFGASDILLVADGAVRNTRVPEWFAPIGALMRGIPAVFGVGIPMLELLLGAVFAVLAVGGLLALLRVRGVAHRSPRRVTTVAALVSGGTLALYWTSDQLIAQYPVLLVLSLLLLAVETLTPSAVVATTEG
;
A
#
# COMPACT_ATOMS: atom_id res chain seq x y z
N MET A 1 14.36 24.22 41.07
CA MET A 1 14.91 22.93 40.57
C MET A 1 13.77 21.95 40.23
N ILE A 2 12.75 22.37 39.46
CA ILE A 2 11.63 21.52 38.99
C ILE A 2 11.22 21.97 37.57
N GLU A 3 12.16 21.95 36.62
CA GLU A 3 11.86 22.30 35.21
C GLU A 3 12.43 21.29 34.21
N ALA A 4 12.95 20.14 34.69
CA ALA A 4 13.69 19.18 33.88
C ALA A 4 12.88 17.93 33.44
N ALA A 5 11.55 17.90 33.64
CA ALA A 5 10.76 16.68 33.45
C ALA A 5 9.94 16.59 32.14
N VAL A 6 9.81 17.67 31.36
CA VAL A 6 8.80 17.69 30.27
C VAL A 6 9.37 17.43 28.86
N ALA A 7 10.68 17.54 28.63
CA ALA A 7 11.25 17.55 27.28
C ALA A 7 11.57 16.17 26.64
N ARG A 8 11.36 15.03 27.31
CA ARG A 8 11.87 13.70 26.85
C ARG A 8 10.93 12.83 26.00
N ARG A 9 9.69 13.25 25.73
CA ARG A 9 8.67 12.40 25.07
C ARG A 9 8.56 12.41 23.53
N PRO A 10 8.98 13.45 22.78
CA PRO A 10 8.70 13.51 21.34
C PRO A 10 9.55 12.55 20.49
N THR A 11 10.73 12.15 20.95
CA THR A 11 11.68 11.32 20.19
C THR A 11 11.34 9.83 20.20
N VAL A 12 10.78 9.32 21.30
CA VAL A 12 10.36 7.91 21.43
C VAL A 12 9.13 7.64 20.58
N LEU A 13 8.12 8.52 20.66
CA LEU A 13 6.91 8.40 19.84
C LEU A 13 7.24 8.44 18.34
N ALA A 14 8.06 9.40 17.91
CA ALA A 14 8.48 9.48 16.51
C ALA A 14 9.25 8.23 16.04
N SER A 15 10.06 7.62 16.92
CA SER A 15 10.77 6.38 16.60
C SER A 15 9.84 5.17 16.55
N ALA A 16 8.86 5.10 17.44
CA ALA A 16 7.82 4.06 17.44
C ALA A 16 6.94 4.15 16.18
N VAL A 17 6.52 5.35 15.78
CA VAL A 17 5.75 5.58 14.54
C VAL A 17 6.55 5.16 13.31
N ARG A 18 7.84 5.49 13.24
CA ARG A 18 8.72 5.04 12.16
C ARG A 18 8.86 3.51 12.13
N ALA A 19 9.06 2.88 13.29
CA ALA A 19 9.13 1.42 13.38
C ALA A 19 7.81 0.75 12.93
N ALA A 20 6.66 1.31 13.32
CA ALA A 20 5.36 0.85 12.87
C ALA A 20 5.20 0.99 11.35
N ALA A 21 5.59 2.12 10.75
CA ALA A 21 5.54 2.31 9.30
C ALA A 21 6.41 1.29 8.54
N VAL A 22 7.59 0.97 9.07
CA VAL A 22 8.47 -0.06 8.52
C VAL A 22 7.82 -1.44 8.58
N ALA A 23 7.25 -1.80 9.73
CA ALA A 23 6.56 -3.08 9.91
C ALA A 23 5.34 -3.21 8.99
N VAL A 24 4.51 -2.17 8.89
CA VAL A 24 3.34 -2.13 8.00
C VAL A 24 3.77 -2.25 6.54
N SER A 25 4.81 -1.53 6.13
CA SER A 25 5.37 -1.65 4.77
C SER A 25 5.86 -3.08 4.51
N GLY A 26 6.55 -3.71 5.47
CA GLY A 26 6.99 -5.11 5.34
C GLY A 26 5.84 -6.10 5.20
N ALA A 27 4.76 -5.91 5.97
CA ALA A 27 3.55 -6.73 5.86
C ALA A 27 2.88 -6.57 4.49
N LEU A 28 2.69 -5.34 4.02
CA LEU A 28 2.14 -5.06 2.69
C LEU A 28 3.03 -5.64 1.58
N ALA A 29 4.35 -5.53 1.72
CA ALA A 29 5.31 -6.10 0.79
C ALA A 29 5.10 -7.61 0.61
N MET A 30 5.05 -8.32 1.74
CA MET A 30 4.86 -9.76 1.75
C MET A 30 3.50 -10.17 1.17
N LEU A 31 2.42 -9.51 1.62
CA LEU A 31 1.07 -9.88 1.20
C LEU A 31 0.81 -9.61 -0.28
N TRP A 32 1.25 -8.46 -0.82
CA TRP A 32 1.16 -8.19 -2.26
C TRP A 32 2.04 -9.11 -3.10
N ALA A 33 3.25 -9.41 -2.63
CA ALA A 33 4.13 -10.35 -3.32
C ALA A 33 3.52 -11.76 -3.37
N ILE A 34 2.90 -12.23 -2.29
CA ILE A 34 2.19 -13.52 -2.26
C ILE A 34 1.06 -13.53 -3.30
N GLU A 35 0.20 -12.51 -3.32
CA GLU A 35 -0.89 -12.40 -4.29
C GLU A 35 -0.37 -12.47 -5.74
N GLY A 36 0.64 -11.64 -6.06
CA GLY A 36 1.20 -11.59 -7.40
C GLY A 36 1.88 -12.90 -7.81
N VAL A 37 2.68 -13.50 -6.92
CA VAL A 37 3.35 -14.79 -7.17
C VAL A 37 2.34 -15.91 -7.35
N VAL A 38 1.29 -15.97 -6.53
CA VAL A 38 0.23 -16.97 -6.66
C VAL A 38 -0.46 -16.84 -8.01
N LYS A 39 -0.81 -15.63 -8.43
CA LYS A 39 -1.44 -15.40 -9.74
C LYS A 39 -0.53 -15.78 -10.91
N VAL A 40 0.75 -15.39 -10.87
CA VAL A 40 1.72 -15.78 -11.92
C VAL A 40 1.86 -17.31 -11.99
N ARG A 41 1.98 -17.99 -10.84
CA ARG A 41 2.11 -19.45 -10.79
C ARG A 41 0.84 -20.19 -11.21
N ALA A 42 -0.33 -19.61 -10.95
CA ALA A 42 -1.61 -20.15 -11.37
C ALA A 42 -1.90 -19.91 -12.86
N GLY A 43 -1.06 -19.14 -13.57
CA GLY A 43 -1.32 -18.78 -14.97
C GLY A 43 -2.49 -17.80 -15.13
N PHE A 44 -2.73 -16.95 -14.12
CA PHE A 44 -3.77 -15.93 -14.15
C PHE A 44 -3.69 -15.12 -15.45
N GLY A 45 -4.83 -14.96 -16.13
CA GLY A 45 -4.87 -14.40 -17.46
C GLY A 45 -6.24 -13.86 -17.87
N ALA A 46 -6.47 -13.81 -19.18
CA ALA A 46 -7.68 -13.21 -19.74
C ALA A 46 -8.97 -13.91 -19.28
N SER A 47 -8.93 -15.24 -19.10
CA SER A 47 -10.07 -16.03 -18.60
C SER A 47 -10.52 -15.59 -17.21
N ASP A 48 -9.58 -15.34 -16.30
CA ASP A 48 -9.89 -14.93 -14.93
C ASP A 48 -10.50 -13.53 -14.90
N ILE A 49 -10.02 -12.64 -15.78
CA ILE A 49 -10.59 -11.29 -15.92
C ILE A 49 -12.01 -11.34 -16.47
N LEU A 50 -12.26 -12.18 -17.47
CA LEU A 50 -13.62 -12.37 -18.00
C LEU A 50 -14.54 -12.98 -16.93
N LEU A 51 -14.05 -13.92 -16.12
CA LEU A 51 -14.81 -14.48 -15.00
C LEU A 51 -15.23 -13.38 -14.01
N VAL A 52 -14.33 -12.47 -13.64
CA VAL A 52 -14.65 -11.34 -12.77
C VAL A 52 -15.66 -10.40 -13.44
N ALA A 53 -15.42 -10.00 -14.68
CA ALA A 53 -16.25 -9.01 -15.36
C ALA A 53 -17.67 -9.52 -15.70
N ASP A 54 -17.80 -10.80 -16.05
CA ASP A 54 -19.09 -11.44 -16.31
C ASP A 54 -19.81 -11.85 -15.03
N GLY A 55 -19.04 -12.18 -13.98
CA GLY A 55 -19.57 -12.38 -12.64
C GLY A 55 -20.19 -11.11 -12.08
N ALA A 56 -19.53 -9.96 -12.27
CA ALA A 56 -20.01 -8.66 -11.81
C ALA A 56 -21.39 -8.28 -12.38
N VAL A 57 -21.68 -8.61 -13.64
CA VAL A 57 -22.99 -8.29 -14.27
C VAL A 57 -24.16 -9.03 -13.63
N ARG A 58 -23.91 -10.24 -13.11
CA ARG A 58 -24.95 -11.11 -12.58
C ARG A 58 -25.10 -10.99 -11.05
N ASN A 59 -24.31 -10.12 -10.42
CA ASN A 59 -24.13 -10.10 -8.99
C ASN A 59 -24.65 -8.81 -8.37
N THR A 60 -25.74 -8.91 -7.60
CA THR A 60 -26.37 -7.77 -6.93
C THR A 60 -25.52 -7.17 -5.81
N ARG A 61 -24.44 -7.83 -5.39
CA ARG A 61 -23.47 -7.28 -4.43
C ARG A 61 -22.46 -6.33 -5.08
N VAL A 62 -22.29 -6.39 -6.40
CA VAL A 62 -21.38 -5.50 -7.12
C VAL A 62 -22.07 -4.15 -7.36
N PRO A 63 -21.50 -3.03 -6.90
CA PRO A 63 -22.10 -1.71 -7.09
C PRO A 63 -22.20 -1.30 -8.58
N GLU A 64 -23.24 -0.54 -8.93
CA GLU A 64 -23.49 -0.09 -10.31
C GLU A 64 -22.32 0.70 -10.93
N TRP A 65 -21.58 1.46 -10.12
CA TRP A 65 -20.42 2.23 -10.62
C TRP A 65 -19.28 1.35 -11.13
N PHE A 66 -19.25 0.07 -10.77
CA PHE A 66 -18.26 -0.88 -11.30
C PHE A 66 -18.56 -1.27 -12.76
N ALA A 67 -19.79 -1.10 -13.25
CA ALA A 67 -20.19 -1.47 -14.61
C ALA A 67 -19.25 -0.96 -15.73
N PRO A 68 -18.85 0.33 -15.79
CA PRO A 68 -17.88 0.80 -16.79
C PRO A 68 -16.51 0.12 -16.67
N ILE A 69 -16.05 -0.20 -15.46
CA ILE A 69 -14.78 -0.89 -15.21
C ILE A 69 -14.88 -2.34 -15.68
N GLY A 70 -15.97 -3.03 -15.36
CA GLY A 70 -16.25 -4.38 -15.85
C GLY A 70 -16.34 -4.43 -17.38
N ALA A 71 -16.93 -3.43 -18.02
CA ALA A 71 -16.95 -3.32 -19.48
C ALA A 71 -15.53 -3.14 -20.06
N LEU A 72 -14.69 -2.31 -19.44
CA LEU A 72 -13.28 -2.15 -19.82
C LEU A 72 -12.49 -3.46 -19.65
N MET A 73 -12.67 -4.15 -18.53
CA MET A 73 -12.06 -5.45 -18.26
C MET A 73 -12.44 -6.50 -19.31
N ARG A 74 -13.72 -6.54 -19.74
CA ARG A 74 -14.17 -7.37 -20.87
C ARG A 74 -13.56 -6.98 -22.21
N GLY A 75 -13.32 -5.69 -22.44
CA GLY A 75 -12.80 -5.19 -23.72
C GLY A 75 -11.31 -5.49 -23.93
N ILE A 76 -10.52 -5.52 -22.85
CA ILE A 76 -9.07 -5.75 -22.90
C ILE A 76 -8.59 -6.77 -21.84
N PRO A 77 -9.16 -7.99 -21.79
CA PRO A 77 -8.95 -8.93 -20.69
C PRO A 77 -7.51 -9.42 -20.62
N ALA A 78 -6.82 -9.55 -21.75
CA ALA A 78 -5.40 -9.94 -21.79
C ALA A 78 -4.49 -8.90 -21.10
N VAL A 79 -4.81 -7.60 -21.23
CA VAL A 79 -4.03 -6.53 -20.60
C VAL A 79 -4.17 -6.60 -19.09
N PHE A 80 -5.39 -6.79 -18.58
CA PHE A 80 -5.60 -6.98 -17.13
C PHE A 80 -5.04 -8.30 -16.63
N GLY A 81 -5.12 -9.38 -17.42
CA GLY A 81 -4.60 -10.70 -17.07
C GLY A 81 -3.10 -10.68 -16.79
N VAL A 82 -2.33 -9.87 -17.53
CA VAL A 82 -0.90 -9.65 -17.25
C VAL A 82 -0.69 -8.50 -16.26
N GLY A 83 -1.42 -7.40 -16.44
CA GLY A 83 -1.24 -6.16 -15.71
C GLY A 83 -1.53 -6.29 -14.22
N ILE A 84 -2.55 -7.06 -13.84
CA ILE A 84 -2.92 -7.28 -12.44
C ILE A 84 -1.80 -7.98 -11.67
N PRO A 85 -1.32 -9.19 -12.06
CA PRO A 85 -0.20 -9.82 -11.36
C PRO A 85 1.06 -8.95 -11.33
N MET A 86 1.35 -8.21 -12.41
CA MET A 86 2.51 -7.31 -12.45
C MET A 86 2.37 -6.13 -11.49
N LEU A 87 1.17 -5.54 -11.38
CA LEU A 87 0.88 -4.49 -10.42
C LEU A 87 1.06 -4.98 -8.98
N GLU A 88 0.58 -6.18 -8.67
CA GLU A 88 0.70 -6.78 -7.34
C GLU A 88 2.17 -7.04 -6.97
N LEU A 89 2.94 -7.61 -7.89
CA LEU A 89 4.39 -7.79 -7.71
C LEU A 89 5.13 -6.46 -7.55
N LEU A 90 4.77 -5.45 -8.35
CA LEU A 90 5.36 -4.13 -8.27
C LEU A 90 5.06 -3.46 -6.92
N LEU A 91 3.81 -3.52 -6.44
CA LEU A 91 3.44 -3.03 -5.12
C LEU A 91 4.23 -3.75 -4.03
N GLY A 92 4.32 -5.08 -4.10
CA GLY A 92 5.13 -5.90 -3.20
C GLY A 92 6.59 -5.44 -3.16
N ALA A 93 7.21 -5.24 -4.32
CA ALA A 93 8.59 -4.78 -4.45
C ALA A 93 8.80 -3.35 -3.90
N VAL A 94 7.89 -2.42 -4.21
CA VAL A 94 7.97 -1.03 -3.72
C VAL A 94 7.88 -1.01 -2.19
N PHE A 95 6.92 -1.71 -1.60
CA PHE A 95 6.81 -1.80 -0.15
C PHE A 95 8.00 -2.52 0.49
N ALA A 96 8.60 -3.51 -0.18
CA ALA A 96 9.81 -4.17 0.29
C ALA A 96 10.99 -3.19 0.37
N VAL A 97 11.17 -2.37 -0.66
CA VAL A 97 12.20 -1.32 -0.68
C VAL A 97 11.97 -0.30 0.44
N LEU A 98 10.72 0.12 0.65
CA LEU A 98 10.36 1.03 1.75
C LEU A 98 10.64 0.41 3.13
N ALA A 99 10.28 -0.86 3.33
CA ALA A 99 10.51 -1.59 4.58
C ALA A 99 12.02 -1.77 4.86
N VAL A 100 12.79 -2.23 3.87
CA VAL A 100 14.24 -2.44 4.01
C VAL A 100 14.95 -1.11 4.22
N GLY A 101 14.66 -0.09 3.39
CA GLY A 101 15.25 1.24 3.55
C GLY A 101 14.95 1.85 4.91
N GLY A 102 13.70 1.73 5.38
CA GLY A 102 13.31 2.20 6.70
C GLY A 102 13.95 1.41 7.85
N LEU A 103 14.09 0.10 7.72
CA LEU A 103 14.81 -0.74 8.69
C LEU A 103 16.29 -0.33 8.80
N LEU A 104 16.97 -0.15 7.67
CA LEU A 104 18.37 0.30 7.65
C LEU A 104 18.51 1.70 8.27
N ALA A 105 17.54 2.59 8.04
CA ALA A 105 17.50 3.90 8.68
C ALA A 105 17.30 3.82 10.20
N LEU A 106 16.44 2.91 10.69
CA LEU A 106 16.25 2.67 12.13
C LEU A 106 17.53 2.11 12.79
N LEU A 107 18.26 1.25 12.08
CA LEU A 107 19.54 0.68 12.51
C LEU A 107 20.73 1.65 12.37
N ARG A 108 20.50 2.88 11.90
CA ARG A 108 21.52 3.93 11.71
C ARG A 108 22.68 3.50 10.80
N VAL A 109 22.39 2.72 9.76
CA VAL A 109 23.39 2.33 8.77
C VAL A 109 23.89 3.58 8.03
N ARG A 110 25.21 3.79 8.01
CA ARG A 110 25.84 4.96 7.36
C ARG A 110 25.51 4.97 5.86
N GLY A 111 25.22 6.15 5.32
CA GLY A 111 24.92 6.35 3.89
C GLY A 111 23.47 6.10 3.48
N VAL A 112 22.60 5.65 4.40
CA VAL A 112 21.17 5.48 4.14
C VAL A 112 20.43 6.77 4.52
N ALA A 113 19.66 7.32 3.58
CA ALA A 113 18.81 8.47 3.85
C ALA A 113 17.83 8.14 4.98
N HIS A 114 17.84 8.95 6.05
CA HIS A 114 16.98 8.73 7.23
C HIS A 114 15.50 9.04 7.01
N ARG A 115 15.11 9.40 5.79
CA ARG A 115 13.74 9.81 5.46
C ARG A 115 13.18 8.90 4.39
N SER A 116 12.07 8.23 4.72
CA SER A 116 11.24 7.56 3.72
C SER A 116 10.83 8.58 2.65
N PRO A 117 10.90 8.25 1.35
CA PRO A 117 10.38 9.10 0.31
C PRO A 117 8.85 9.19 0.42
N ARG A 118 8.35 10.16 1.20
CA ARG A 118 6.92 10.34 1.51
C ARG A 118 6.00 10.22 0.31
N ARG A 119 6.41 10.82 -0.82
CA ARG A 119 5.65 10.78 -2.08
C ARG A 119 5.48 9.34 -2.56
N VAL A 120 6.54 8.53 -2.51
CA VAL A 120 6.50 7.12 -2.93
C VAL A 120 5.61 6.32 -1.96
N THR A 121 5.78 6.48 -0.65
CA THR A 121 4.92 5.81 0.34
C THR A 121 3.44 6.15 0.13
N THR A 122 3.14 7.44 -0.06
CA THR A 122 1.76 7.91 -0.28
C THR A 122 1.17 7.35 -1.57
N VAL A 123 1.90 7.43 -2.69
CA VAL A 123 1.44 6.91 -3.98
C VAL A 123 1.24 5.39 -3.91
N ALA A 124 2.22 4.66 -3.35
CA ALA A 124 2.12 3.21 -3.21
C ALA A 124 0.91 2.81 -2.34
N ALA A 125 0.68 3.50 -1.22
CA ALA A 125 -0.44 3.24 -0.33
C ALA A 125 -1.80 3.59 -0.97
N LEU A 126 -1.89 4.67 -1.76
CA LEU A 126 -3.08 5.01 -2.53
C LEU A 126 -3.39 3.98 -3.62
N VAL A 127 -2.38 3.57 -4.39
CA VAL A 127 -2.55 2.56 -5.44
C VAL A 127 -2.95 1.22 -4.81
N SER A 128 -2.26 0.82 -3.73
CA SER A 128 -2.59 -0.38 -2.95
C SER A 128 -4.06 -0.35 -2.47
N GLY A 129 -4.45 0.71 -1.76
CA GLY A 129 -5.81 0.86 -1.24
C GLY A 129 -6.86 0.92 -2.35
N GLY A 130 -6.57 1.62 -3.45
CA GLY A 130 -7.45 1.71 -4.62
C GLY A 130 -7.68 0.37 -5.30
N THR A 131 -6.61 -0.40 -5.53
CA THR A 131 -6.72 -1.77 -6.07
C THR A 131 -7.55 -2.68 -5.17
N LEU A 132 -7.35 -2.61 -3.86
CA LEU A 132 -8.11 -3.43 -2.90
C LEU A 132 -9.59 -3.03 -2.84
N ALA A 133 -9.88 -1.73 -2.94
CA ALA A 133 -11.25 -1.24 -3.06
C ALA A 133 -11.89 -1.78 -4.34
N LEU A 134 -11.18 -1.75 -5.48
CA LEU A 134 -11.66 -2.33 -6.73
C LEU A 134 -11.94 -3.83 -6.59
N TYR A 135 -11.03 -4.61 -6.02
CA TYR A 135 -11.22 -6.05 -5.80
C TYR A 135 -12.43 -6.33 -4.93
N TRP A 136 -12.54 -5.64 -3.80
CA TRP A 136 -13.68 -5.76 -2.90
C TRP A 136 -14.99 -5.45 -3.60
N THR A 137 -15.02 -4.37 -4.40
CA THR A 137 -16.23 -3.92 -5.10
C THR A 137 -16.62 -4.82 -6.26
N SER A 138 -15.66 -5.56 -6.83
CA SER A 138 -15.90 -6.63 -7.80
C SER A 138 -16.33 -7.96 -7.16
N ASP A 139 -16.57 -7.98 -5.85
CA ASP A 139 -16.98 -9.15 -5.06
C ASP A 139 -15.94 -10.30 -5.07
N GLN A 140 -14.66 -9.96 -5.26
CA GLN A 140 -13.54 -10.88 -5.07
C GLN A 140 -13.22 -11.02 -3.58
N LEU A 141 -14.18 -11.57 -2.82
CA LEU A 141 -14.19 -11.59 -1.35
C LEU A 141 -13.13 -12.53 -0.74
N ILE A 142 -11.86 -12.13 -0.82
CA ILE A 142 -10.77 -12.77 -0.10
C ILE A 142 -10.60 -12.08 1.25
N ALA A 143 -10.60 -12.86 2.34
CA ALA A 143 -10.50 -12.36 3.71
C ALA A 143 -9.22 -11.53 3.98
N GLN A 144 -8.21 -11.69 3.13
CA GLN A 144 -6.95 -10.95 3.18
C GLN A 144 -7.11 -9.48 2.74
N TYR A 145 -8.00 -9.16 1.79
CA TYR A 145 -8.08 -7.81 1.21
C TYR A 145 -8.44 -6.70 2.20
N PRO A 146 -9.40 -6.90 3.14
CA PRO A 146 -9.65 -5.93 4.21
C PRO A 146 -8.41 -5.61 5.05
N VAL A 147 -7.57 -6.62 5.32
CA VAL A 147 -6.34 -6.43 6.11
C VAL A 147 -5.36 -5.54 5.34
N LEU A 148 -5.11 -5.80 4.06
CA LEU A 148 -4.20 -4.94 3.27
C LEU A 148 -4.77 -3.52 3.11
N LEU A 149 -6.10 -3.37 3.05
CA LEU A 149 -6.72 -2.06 2.91
C LEU A 149 -6.48 -1.23 4.17
N VAL A 150 -6.72 -1.83 5.35
CA VAL A 150 -6.43 -1.19 6.64
C VAL A 150 -4.95 -0.83 6.75
N LEU A 151 -4.04 -1.74 6.40
CA LEU A 151 -2.60 -1.48 6.42
C LEU A 151 -2.21 -0.31 5.48
N SER A 152 -2.83 -0.23 4.30
CA SER A 152 -2.62 0.87 3.34
C SER A 152 -3.10 2.21 3.90
N LEU A 153 -4.28 2.24 4.52
CA LEU A 153 -4.83 3.42 5.18
C LEU A 153 -3.98 3.87 6.38
N LEU A 154 -3.44 2.92 7.16
CA LEU A 154 -2.53 3.22 8.26
C LEU A 154 -1.25 3.92 7.78
N LEU A 155 -0.67 3.49 6.65
CA LEU A 155 0.48 4.19 6.07
C LEU A 155 0.14 5.63 5.65
N LEU A 156 -1.03 5.85 5.04
CA LEU A 156 -1.49 7.20 4.70
C LEU A 156 -1.69 8.07 5.94
N ALA A 157 -2.26 7.50 7.01
CA ALA A 157 -2.41 8.18 8.28
C ALA A 157 -1.06 8.58 8.89
N VAL A 158 -0.06 7.69 8.85
CA VAL A 158 1.29 8.02 9.33
C VAL A 158 1.93 9.15 8.54
N GLU A 159 1.81 9.14 7.21
CA GLU A 159 2.41 10.17 6.35
C GLU A 159 1.76 11.55 6.54
N THR A 160 0.45 11.59 6.77
CA THR A 160 -0.30 12.84 7.01
C THR A 160 -0.07 13.41 8.41
N LEU A 161 0.04 12.55 9.42
CA LEU A 161 0.18 12.96 10.83
C LEU A 161 1.63 13.33 11.21
N THR A 162 2.61 12.96 10.40
CA THR A 162 4.01 13.32 10.67
C THR A 162 4.28 14.71 10.09
N PRO A 163 4.58 15.76 10.88
CA PRO A 163 4.80 17.11 10.34
C PRO A 163 6.01 17.16 9.42
N SER A 164 5.93 17.95 8.35
CA SER A 164 7.11 18.46 7.66
C SER A 164 7.76 19.46 8.61
N ALA A 165 9.01 19.23 9.03
CA ALA A 165 9.77 20.28 9.68
C ALA A 165 9.92 21.41 8.67
N VAL A 166 9.02 22.40 8.74
CA VAL A 166 9.18 23.67 8.05
C VAL A 166 10.42 24.28 8.67
N VAL A 167 11.48 24.38 7.88
CA VAL A 167 12.66 25.16 8.23
C VAL A 167 12.15 26.60 8.31
N ALA A 168 11.80 27.04 9.52
CA ALA A 168 11.65 28.44 9.80
C ALA A 168 13.06 29.03 9.68
N THR A 169 13.38 29.52 8.49
CA THR A 169 14.44 30.50 8.31
C THR A 169 13.99 31.75 9.06
N THR A 170 14.35 31.84 10.35
CA THR A 170 14.47 33.13 11.01
C THR A 170 15.64 33.85 10.35
N GLU A 171 15.35 34.61 9.31
CA GLU A 171 16.21 35.71 8.87
C GLU A 171 15.68 37.00 9.50
N GLY A 172 16.57 37.71 10.20
CA GLY A 172 16.42 39.12 10.57
C GLY A 172 15.90 39.38 11.97
#